data_AF-A0A6J0M469-F1
#
_entry.id   AF-A0A6J0M469-F1
#
_cell.length_a   1.000
_cell.length_b   1.000
_cell.length_c   1.000
_cell.angle_alpha   90.00
_cell.angle_beta   90.00
_cell.angle_gamma   90.00
#
_symmetry.space_group_name_H-M   'P 1'
#
loop_
_entity.id
_entity.type
_entity.pdbx_description
1 polymer ?
#
loop_
_entity_poly.entity_id
_entity_poly.type
_entity_poly.pdbx_seq_one_letter_code
_entity_poly.pdbx_strand_id
1 'polypeptide(L)'
;MDVSGFQVLYSQVSQVSWIFVMHPDIALNFKPKSQLVKTTYMNLLLKLIEKLDKPPHSFSETELSNTRTELVDLTETGFKLDWLKEKLDEITLERKKTADASRIQELEQHNKNLIAELNKEKIKSATSAAKVLWLEQTVSTLKTKMNKKPKLNP
;
A
#
# COMPACT_ATOMS: atom_id res chain seq x y z
N MET A 1 0.81 -1.87 42.09
CA MET A 1 2.17 -2.43 42.26
C MET A 1 3.15 -1.39 41.74
N ASP A 2 4.26 -1.17 42.43
CA ASP A 2 5.32 -0.29 41.93
C ASP A 2 6.25 -1.05 41.00
N VAL A 3 6.53 -0.51 39.82
CA VAL A 3 7.54 -1.01 38.89
C VAL A 3 8.37 0.19 38.44
N SER A 4 9.64 0.23 38.81
CA SER A 4 10.57 1.31 38.44
C SER A 4 10.06 2.72 38.80
N GLY A 5 9.32 2.87 39.91
CA GLY A 5 8.74 4.14 40.36
C GLY A 5 7.42 4.52 39.68
N PHE A 6 6.81 3.61 38.91
CA PHE A 6 5.47 3.74 38.33
C PHE A 6 4.48 2.83 39.05
N GLN A 7 3.32 3.38 39.44
CA GLN A 7 2.24 2.59 40.02
C GLN A 7 1.35 2.04 38.90
N VAL A 8 1.28 0.72 38.80
CA VAL A 8 0.56 0.01 37.74
C VAL A 8 -0.36 -1.07 38.31
N LEU A 9 -1.36 -1.49 37.53
CA LEU A 9 -2.24 -2.59 37.88
C LEU A 9 -1.46 -3.90 37.93
N TYR A 10 -1.91 -4.85 38.74
CA TYR A 10 -1.26 -6.17 38.84
C TYR A 10 -1.14 -6.86 37.47
N SER A 11 -2.19 -6.78 36.65
CA SER A 11 -2.22 -7.33 35.29
C SER A 11 -1.19 -6.72 34.33
N GLN A 12 -0.69 -5.52 34.62
CA GLN A 12 0.26 -4.79 33.77
C GLN A 12 1.73 -4.99 34.22
N VAL A 13 1.96 -5.55 35.42
CA VAL A 13 3.31 -5.63 36.02
C VAL A 13 4.30 -6.32 35.09
N SER A 14 3.93 -7.45 34.49
CA SER A 14 4.81 -8.21 33.61
C SER A 14 5.20 -7.41 32.36
N GLN A 15 4.24 -6.74 31.73
CA GLN A 15 4.48 -5.95 30.53
C GLN A 15 5.38 -4.74 30.84
N VAL A 16 5.08 -4.01 31.91
CA VAL A 16 5.86 -2.82 32.32
C VAL A 16 7.27 -3.24 32.73
N SER A 17 7.42 -4.32 33.48
CA SER A 17 8.73 -4.84 33.85
C SER A 17 9.55 -5.22 32.62
N TRP A 18 8.93 -5.89 31.64
CA TRP A 18 9.59 -6.25 30.38
C TRP A 18 10.05 -5.03 29.58
N ILE A 19 9.25 -3.96 29.54
CA ILE A 19 9.65 -2.70 28.89
C ILE A 19 10.94 -2.14 29.51
N PHE A 20 11.06 -2.11 30.84
CA PHE A 20 12.27 -1.63 31.51
C PHE A 20 13.47 -2.57 31.38
N VAL A 21 13.24 -3.87 31.14
CA VAL A 21 14.34 -4.81 30.83
C VAL A 21 14.89 -4.56 29.43
N MET A 22 14.01 -4.35 28.44
CA MET A 22 14.41 -4.14 27.05
C MET A 22 14.91 -2.71 26.77
N HIS A 23 14.33 -1.73 27.49
CA HIS A 23 14.59 -0.31 27.32
C HIS A 23 14.82 0.33 28.70
N PRO A 24 15.96 0.04 29.36
CA PRO A 24 16.21 0.48 30.74
C PRO A 24 16.25 2.01 30.90
N ASP A 25 16.58 2.73 29.82
CA ASP A 25 16.63 4.19 29.78
C ASP A 25 15.33 4.86 29.31
N ILE A 26 14.25 4.08 29.10
CA ILE A 26 12.98 4.57 28.56
C ILE A 26 12.41 5.77 29.32
N ALA A 27 12.58 5.82 30.63
CA ALA A 27 12.05 6.88 31.49
C ALA A 27 13.15 7.73 32.15
N LEU A 28 14.40 7.67 31.66
CA LEU A 28 15.54 8.34 32.28
C LEU A 28 15.33 9.86 32.40
N ASN A 29 14.73 10.48 31.38
CA ASN A 29 14.48 11.92 31.33
C ASN A 29 13.03 12.29 31.71
N PHE A 30 12.27 11.34 32.25
CA PHE A 30 10.85 11.53 32.52
C PHE A 30 10.63 12.63 33.57
N LYS A 31 9.95 13.70 33.16
CA LYS A 31 9.79 14.93 33.96
C LYS A 31 8.71 14.85 35.05
N PRO A 32 7.54 14.21 34.81
CA PRO A 32 6.46 14.22 35.79
C PRO A 32 6.81 13.54 37.13
N LYS A 33 6.56 14.26 38.23
CA LYS A 33 6.86 13.78 39.60
C LYS A 33 5.65 13.20 40.32
N SER A 34 4.45 13.72 40.04
CA SER A 34 3.21 13.29 40.71
C SER A 34 2.85 11.86 40.32
N GLN A 35 2.60 11.00 41.32
CA GLN A 35 2.36 9.57 41.09
C GLN A 35 1.14 9.32 40.19
N LEU A 36 0.06 10.08 40.39
CA LEU A 36 -1.13 10.01 39.54
C LEU A 36 -0.78 10.29 38.07
N VAL A 37 0.04 11.30 37.83
CA VAL A 37 0.48 11.70 36.49
C VAL A 37 1.39 10.63 35.89
N LYS A 38 2.32 10.06 36.66
CA LYS A 38 3.16 8.93 36.21
C LYS A 38 2.31 7.76 35.73
N THR A 39 1.32 7.37 36.52
CA THR A 39 0.40 6.27 36.18
C THR A 39 -0.39 6.57 34.91
N THR A 40 -0.91 7.79 34.75
CA THR A 40 -1.61 8.19 33.52
C THR A 40 -0.72 8.04 32.29
N TYR A 41 0.51 8.55 32.35
CA TYR A 41 1.46 8.46 31.25
C TYR A 41 1.89 7.02 30.94
N MET A 42 2.11 6.19 31.95
CA MET A 42 2.40 4.77 31.74
C MET A 42 1.24 4.05 31.06
N ASN A 43 -0.01 4.33 31.45
CA ASN A 43 -1.18 3.77 30.79
C ASN A 43 -1.31 4.22 29.33
N LEU A 44 -0.97 5.47 29.03
CA LEU A 44 -0.92 5.96 27.64
C LEU A 44 0.15 5.23 26.83
N LEU A 45 1.35 5.03 27.39
CA LEU A 45 2.42 4.27 26.75
C LEU A 45 1.99 2.82 26.47
N LEU A 46 1.36 2.14 27.43
CA LEU A 46 0.88 0.77 27.26
C LEU A 46 -0.18 0.66 26.16
N LYS A 47 -1.15 1.61 26.13
CA LYS A 47 -2.15 1.68 25.05
C LYS A 47 -1.52 1.89 23.68
N LEU A 48 -0.48 2.71 23.61
CA LEU A 48 0.25 2.98 22.37
C LEU A 48 0.99 1.73 21.87
N ILE A 49 1.64 0.99 22.79
CA ILE A 49 2.29 -0.28 22.47
C ILE A 49 1.27 -1.30 21.94
N GLU A 50 0.15 -1.48 22.64
CA GLU A 50 -0.94 -2.35 22.21
C GLU A 50 -1.49 -1.94 20.84
N LYS A 51 -1.64 -0.64 20.60
CA LYS A 51 -2.05 -0.10 19.29
C LYS A 51 -1.06 -0.48 18.21
N LEU A 52 0.25 -0.32 18.46
CA LEU A 52 1.34 -0.63 17.53
C LEU A 52 1.59 -2.14 17.34
N ASP A 53 1.04 -3.02 18.18
CA ASP A 53 1.08 -4.47 18.00
C ASP A 53 0.06 -4.99 16.98
N LYS A 54 -0.85 -4.14 16.51
CA LYS A 54 -1.83 -4.52 15.48
C LYS A 54 -1.14 -4.76 14.13
N PRO A 55 -1.75 -5.58 13.24
CA PRO A 55 -1.21 -5.80 11.91
C PRO A 55 -1.10 -4.49 11.10
N PRO A 56 -0.03 -4.28 10.30
CA PRO A 56 0.20 -3.03 9.59
C PRO A 56 -0.93 -2.58 8.66
N HIS A 57 -1.60 -3.55 8.02
CA HIS A 57 -2.71 -3.30 7.10
C HIS A 57 -4.01 -2.88 7.80
N SER A 58 -4.09 -3.03 9.13
CA SER A 58 -5.27 -2.61 9.91
C SER A 58 -5.30 -1.10 10.18
N PHE A 59 -4.17 -0.41 10.00
CA PHE A 59 -4.08 1.03 10.23
C PHE A 59 -4.62 1.84 9.06
N SER A 60 -5.35 2.90 9.37
CA SER A 60 -5.64 4.00 8.46
C SER A 60 -4.55 5.08 8.48
N GLU A 61 -4.57 5.98 7.50
CA GLU A 61 -3.56 7.06 7.41
C GLU A 61 -3.71 8.06 8.56
N THR A 62 -4.97 8.34 8.92
CA THR A 62 -5.30 9.18 10.07
C THR A 62 -4.86 8.54 11.38
N GLU A 63 -5.03 7.23 11.55
CA GLU A 63 -4.52 6.53 12.73
C GLU A 63 -2.99 6.58 12.83
N LEU A 64 -2.25 6.37 11.73
CA LEU A 64 -0.79 6.49 11.73
C LEU A 64 -0.34 7.92 12.09
N SER A 65 -0.99 8.93 11.52
CA SER A 65 -0.73 10.34 11.84
C SER A 65 -0.97 10.64 13.32
N ASN A 66 -2.13 10.24 13.85
CA ASN A 66 -2.48 10.44 15.26
C ASN A 66 -1.49 9.72 16.20
N THR A 67 -1.11 8.50 15.85
CA THR A 67 -0.12 7.71 16.62
C THR A 67 1.25 8.37 16.63
N ARG A 68 1.67 9.00 15.52
CA ARG A 68 2.90 9.79 15.46
C ARG A 68 2.82 11.01 16.40
N THR A 69 1.68 11.70 16.45
CA THR A 69 1.45 12.81 17.39
C THR A 69 1.51 12.32 18.84
N GLU A 70 0.81 11.23 19.18
CA GLU A 70 0.85 10.62 20.52
C GLU A 70 2.29 10.25 20.95
N LEU A 71 3.12 9.74 20.04
CA LEU A 71 4.54 9.47 20.28
C LEU A 71 5.35 10.73 20.58
N VAL A 72 5.10 11.81 19.84
CA VAL A 72 5.75 13.10 20.06
C VAL A 72 5.39 13.63 21.45
N ASP A 73 4.11 13.66 21.79
CA ASP A 73 3.63 14.13 23.09
C ASP A 73 4.27 13.35 24.26
N LEU A 74 4.36 12.01 24.16
CA LEU A 74 5.03 11.20 25.17
C LEU A 74 6.54 11.45 25.22
N THR A 75 7.18 11.67 24.08
CA THR A 75 8.62 11.99 24.02
C THR A 75 8.90 13.33 24.71
N GLU A 76 8.05 14.34 24.53
CA GLU A 76 8.18 15.66 25.16
C GLU A 76 8.13 15.60 26.70
N THR A 77 7.43 14.60 27.24
CA THR A 77 7.37 14.32 28.69
C THR A 77 8.66 13.71 29.23
N GLY A 78 9.58 13.31 28.34
CA GLY A 78 10.89 12.77 28.67
C GLY A 78 11.01 11.26 28.53
N PHE A 79 10.03 10.58 27.93
CA PHE A 79 10.22 9.20 27.53
C PHE A 79 11.16 9.09 26.32
N LYS A 80 12.02 8.08 26.33
CA LYS A 80 12.87 7.69 25.20
C LYS A 80 12.20 6.58 24.41
N LEU A 81 11.49 6.95 23.34
CA LEU A 81 10.61 6.05 22.57
C LEU A 81 11.13 5.77 21.15
N ASP A 82 12.44 5.80 20.94
CA ASP A 82 13.02 5.67 19.59
C ASP A 82 12.65 4.33 18.94
N TRP A 83 12.63 3.24 19.72
CA TRP A 83 12.19 1.92 19.25
C TRP A 83 10.72 1.89 18.80
N LEU A 84 9.84 2.69 19.42
CA LEU A 84 8.44 2.80 18.97
C LEU A 84 8.29 3.68 17.73
N LYS A 85 9.15 4.71 17.57
CA LYS A 85 9.20 5.50 16.34
C LYS A 85 9.64 4.63 15.16
N GLU A 86 10.70 3.84 15.33
CA GLU A 86 11.17 2.88 14.33
C GLU A 86 10.07 1.86 13.97
N LYS A 87 9.40 1.30 14.98
CA LYS A 87 8.27 0.38 14.75
C LYS A 87 7.12 1.03 13.97
N LEU A 88 6.77 2.29 14.27
CA LEU A 88 5.73 3.01 13.52
C LEU A 88 6.15 3.27 12.06
N ASP A 89 7.44 3.56 11.82
CA ASP A 89 7.97 3.75 10.47
C ASP A 89 7.95 2.43 9.67
N GLU A 90 8.29 1.31 10.30
CA GLU A 90 8.18 -0.03 9.72
C GLU A 90 6.73 -0.35 9.34
N ILE A 91 5.78 -0.17 10.27
CA ILE A 91 4.34 -0.36 10.01
C ILE A 91 3.88 0.50 8.83
N THR A 92 4.30 1.77 8.78
CA THR A 92 3.96 2.69 7.70
C THR A 92 4.50 2.20 6.36
N LEU A 93 5.72 1.68 6.33
CA LEU A 93 6.36 1.15 5.14
C LEU A 93 5.68 -0.14 4.65
N GLU A 94 5.40 -1.08 5.53
CA GLU A 94 4.75 -2.34 5.18
C GLU A 94 3.34 -2.14 4.64
N ARG A 95 2.56 -1.23 5.25
CA ARG A 95 1.24 -0.86 4.75
C ARG A 95 1.29 -0.28 3.33
N LYS A 96 2.30 0.54 3.01
CA LYS A 96 2.48 1.08 1.66
C LYS A 96 2.81 -0.02 0.65
N LYS A 97 3.69 -0.96 1.02
CA LYS A 97 4.06 -2.10 0.16
C LYS A 97 2.84 -2.96 -0.22
N THR A 98 1.93 -3.23 0.72
CA THR A 98 0.73 -4.02 0.43
C THR A 98 -0.25 -3.27 -0.48
N ALA A 99 -0.43 -1.97 -0.27
CA ALA A 99 -1.25 -1.14 -1.15
C ALA A 99 -0.69 -1.08 -2.59
N ASP A 100 0.62 -0.89 -2.73
CA ASP A 100 1.27 -0.89 -4.05
C ASP A 100 1.22 -2.27 -4.72
N ALA A 101 1.41 -3.36 -3.99
CA ALA A 101 1.29 -4.72 -4.54
C ALA A 101 -0.11 -4.98 -5.12
N SER A 102 -1.17 -4.60 -4.40
CA SER A 102 -2.55 -4.71 -4.90
C SER A 102 -2.77 -3.89 -6.17
N ARG A 103 -2.25 -2.65 -6.20
CA ARG A 103 -2.36 -1.77 -7.38
C ARG A 103 -1.57 -2.30 -8.58
N ILE A 104 -0.39 -2.89 -8.35
CA ILE A 104 0.41 -3.53 -9.40
C ILE A 104 -0.37 -4.71 -10.00
N GLN A 105 -0.96 -5.57 -9.16
CA GLN A 105 -1.75 -6.70 -9.63
C GLN A 105 -2.95 -6.26 -10.48
N GLU A 106 -3.64 -5.20 -10.09
CA GLU A 106 -4.75 -4.62 -10.86
C GLU A 106 -4.27 -4.09 -12.23
N LEU A 107 -3.16 -3.34 -12.25
CA LEU A 107 -2.56 -2.83 -13.48
C LEU A 107 -2.07 -3.94 -14.41
N GLU A 108 -1.48 -5.01 -13.87
CA GLU A 108 -1.07 -6.18 -14.64
C GLU A 108 -2.26 -6.86 -15.31
N GLN A 109 -3.38 -7.00 -14.59
CA GLN A 109 -4.60 -7.59 -15.15
C GLN A 109 -5.20 -6.70 -16.23
N HIS A 110 -5.25 -5.39 -16.01
CA HIS A 110 -5.71 -4.42 -17.01
C HIS A 110 -4.86 -4.46 -18.28
N ASN A 111 -3.53 -4.54 -18.13
CA ASN A 111 -2.61 -4.64 -19.27
C ASN A 111 -2.81 -5.93 -20.07
N LYS A 112 -3.00 -7.08 -19.39
CA LYS A 112 -3.35 -8.36 -20.05
C LYS A 112 -4.62 -8.24 -20.89
N ASN A 113 -5.65 -7.58 -20.36
CA ASN A 113 -6.91 -7.37 -21.08
C ASN A 113 -6.69 -6.50 -22.33
N LEU A 114 -5.96 -5.39 -22.21
CA LEU A 114 -5.65 -4.51 -23.34
C LEU A 114 -4.85 -5.22 -24.45
N ILE A 115 -3.88 -6.07 -24.08
CA ILE A 115 -3.11 -6.87 -25.05
C ILE A 115 -4.04 -7.81 -25.82
N ALA A 116 -5.00 -8.45 -25.14
CA ALA A 116 -5.96 -9.34 -25.78
C ALA A 116 -6.88 -8.59 -26.76
N GLU A 117 -7.37 -7.40 -26.37
CA GLU A 117 -8.19 -6.55 -27.24
C GLU A 117 -7.41 -6.05 -28.46
N LEU A 118 -6.17 -5.60 -28.28
CA LEU A 118 -5.31 -5.15 -29.36
C LEU A 118 -5.06 -6.28 -30.38
N ASN A 119 -4.78 -7.49 -29.91
CA ASN A 119 -4.59 -8.65 -30.78
C ASN A 119 -5.85 -8.99 -31.57
N LYS A 120 -7.02 -8.95 -30.91
CA LYS A 120 -8.31 -9.16 -31.58
C LYS A 120 -8.54 -8.13 -32.68
N GLU A 121 -8.26 -6.85 -32.42
CA GLU A 121 -8.43 -5.78 -33.41
C GLU A 121 -7.43 -5.90 -34.56
N LYS A 122 -6.18 -6.31 -34.27
CA LYS A 122 -5.17 -6.60 -35.29
C LYS A 122 -5.60 -7.71 -36.25
N ILE A 123 -6.22 -8.78 -35.74
CA ILE A 123 -6.76 -9.87 -36.58
C ILE A 123 -7.91 -9.38 -37.46
N LYS A 124 -8.84 -8.58 -36.91
CA LYS A 124 -9.93 -7.98 -37.70
C LYS A 124 -9.39 -7.07 -38.79
N SER A 125 -8.44 -6.20 -38.46
CA SER A 125 -7.81 -5.29 -39.41
C SER A 125 -7.13 -6.05 -40.56
N ALA A 126 -6.35 -7.09 -40.25
CA ALA A 126 -5.74 -7.95 -41.26
C ALA A 126 -6.78 -8.65 -42.15
N THR A 127 -7.89 -9.11 -41.57
CA THR A 127 -9.00 -9.72 -42.32
C THR A 127 -9.66 -8.71 -43.27
N SER A 128 -9.89 -7.47 -42.80
CA SER A 128 -10.43 -6.39 -43.63
C SER A 128 -9.45 -6.02 -44.75
N ALA A 129 -8.16 -5.90 -44.46
CA ALA A 129 -7.13 -5.62 -45.47
C ALA A 129 -7.08 -6.70 -46.56
N ALA A 130 -7.16 -7.99 -46.19
CA ALA A 130 -7.21 -9.09 -47.16
C ALA A 130 -8.46 -9.03 -48.06
N LYS A 131 -9.63 -8.68 -47.48
CA LYS A 131 -10.86 -8.47 -48.26
C LYS A 131 -10.75 -7.31 -49.24
N VAL A 132 -10.17 -6.19 -48.82
CA VAL A 132 -9.93 -5.03 -49.69
C VAL A 132 -9.03 -5.42 -50.87
N LEU A 133 -7.91 -6.10 -50.61
CA LEU A 133 -6.98 -6.53 -51.64
C LEU A 133 -7.63 -7.48 -52.67
N TRP A 134 -8.48 -8.40 -52.21
CA TRP A 134 -9.25 -9.28 -53.11
C TRP A 134 -10.24 -8.50 -53.99
N LEU A 135 -10.93 -7.50 -53.42
CA LEU A 135 -11.85 -6.64 -54.17
C LEU A 135 -11.10 -5.81 -55.24
N GLU A 136 -9.96 -5.23 -54.89
CA GLU A 136 -9.10 -4.47 -55.83
C GLU A 136 -8.65 -5.34 -57.01
N GLN A 137 -8.19 -6.56 -56.75
CA GLN A 137 -7.81 -7.53 -57.79
C GLN A 137 -8.99 -7.89 -58.70
N THR A 138 -10.17 -8.10 -58.12
CA THR A 138 -11.39 -8.45 -58.86
C THR A 138 -11.84 -7.29 -59.77
N VAL A 139 -11.86 -6.07 -59.25
CA VAL A 139 -12.20 -4.86 -60.02
C VAL A 139 -11.22 -4.64 -61.17
N SER A 140 -9.91 -4.79 -60.93
CA SER A 140 -8.88 -4.68 -61.98
C SER A 140 -9.11 -5.71 -63.10
N THR A 141 -9.39 -6.97 -62.73
CA THR A 141 -9.68 -8.05 -63.68
C THR A 141 -10.92 -7.75 -64.53
N LEU A 142 -12.02 -7.26 -63.92
CA LEU A 142 -13.23 -6.89 -64.65
C LEU A 142 -12.99 -5.72 -65.62
N LYS A 143 -12.24 -4.70 -65.19
CA LYS A 143 -11.87 -3.55 -66.03
C LYS A 143 -11.09 -3.97 -67.28
N THR A 144 -10.11 -4.85 -67.13
CA THR A 144 -9.33 -5.36 -68.29
C THR A 144 -10.19 -6.17 -69.26
N LYS A 145 -11.15 -6.98 -68.77
CA LYS A 145 -12.09 -7.73 -69.62
C LYS A 145 -13.00 -6.79 -70.42
N MET A 146 -13.52 -5.72 -69.81
CA MET A 146 -14.36 -4.74 -70.50
C MET A 146 -13.63 -4.00 -71.63
N ASN A 147 -12.33 -3.74 -71.46
CA ASN A 147 -11.52 -3.07 -72.48
C ASN A 147 -11.16 -3.96 -73.68
N LYS A 148 -11.40 -5.28 -73.60
CA LYS A 148 -11.12 -6.26 -74.67
C LYS A 148 -12.34 -6.56 -75.56
N LYS A 149 -13.31 -5.64 -75.70
CA LYS A 149 -14.50 -5.84 -76.56
C LYS A 149 -14.11 -6.42 -77.93
N PRO A 150 -14.83 -7.43 -78.47
CA PRO A 150 -14.50 -8.02 -79.75
C PRO A 150 -14.59 -6.95 -80.85
N LYS A 151 -13.59 -6.87 -81.73
CA LYS A 151 -13.80 -6.26 -83.04
C LYS A 151 -14.88 -7.11 -83.72
N LEU A 152 -16.10 -6.57 -83.82
CA LEU A 152 -17.03 -7.05 -84.85
C LEU A 152 -16.33 -6.75 -86.17
N ASN A 153 -15.72 -7.77 -86.77
CA ASN A 153 -15.36 -7.69 -88.17
C ASN A 153 -16.66 -7.74 -89.00
N PRO A 154 -16.71 -6.96 -90.09
CA PRO A 154 -17.93 -6.51 -90.75
C PRO A 154 -18.74 -7.62 -91.41
#